data_AF-A0A229H737-F1
#
_entry.id   AF-A0A229H737-F1
#
_cell.length_a   1.000
_cell.length_b   1.000
_cell.length_c   1.000
_cell.angle_alpha   90.00
_cell.angle_beta   90.00
_cell.angle_gamma   90.00
#
_symmetry.space_group_name_H-M   'P 1'
#
loop_
_entity.id
_entity.type
_entity.pdbx_description
1 polymer ?
#
loop_
_entity_poly.entity_id
_entity_poly.type
_entity_poly.pdbx_seq_one_letter_code
_entity_poly.pdbx_strand_id
1 'polypeptide(L)'
;MRNPLVAAALGLVVGLAAVGIPVLLSNDDGNGGGFGSGGGGGELSAPAKLDGLRPLAEIQRGAGIPKAKEMADGIAKEERKSGERLSEAYGGAAAVVRQYADDDVQTTVTLIAVRSRSPKPYVPYEDRERLALAVPPDELKVFGDVSCVLYNQPTPEGSKPTAESVHVTLCQRTGDGLTVQIRPVGSGMANQPEKVAALVEKAWSQLS
;
A
#
# COMPACT_ATOMS: atom_id res chain seq x y z
N MET A 1 7.63 -34.31 -51.03
CA MET A 1 8.91 -34.77 -50.43
C MET A 1 10.03 -34.48 -51.40
N ARG A 2 10.87 -33.48 -51.11
CA ARG A 2 12.19 -33.24 -51.75
C ARG A 2 12.83 -32.02 -51.07
N ASN A 3 13.80 -32.27 -50.20
CA ASN A 3 14.78 -31.28 -49.77
C ASN A 3 15.78 -31.01 -50.91
N PRO A 4 16.30 -29.80 -51.01
CA PRO A 4 17.71 -29.62 -51.31
C PRO A 4 18.40 -28.78 -50.24
N LEU A 5 19.44 -29.39 -49.64
CA LEU A 5 20.53 -28.68 -49.00
C LEU A 5 21.28 -27.87 -50.06
N VAL A 6 21.40 -26.56 -49.85
CA VAL A 6 22.42 -25.73 -50.51
C VAL A 6 23.27 -25.12 -49.41
N ALA A 7 24.57 -25.40 -49.48
CA ALA A 7 25.59 -24.88 -48.59
C ALA A 7 26.13 -23.54 -49.11
N ALA A 8 26.56 -22.72 -48.14
CA ALA A 8 27.55 -21.65 -48.17
C ALA A 8 27.18 -20.31 -48.86
N ALA A 9 27.21 -19.22 -48.07
CA ALA A 9 28.41 -18.40 -47.97
C ALA A 9 28.35 -17.39 -46.81
N LEU A 10 29.53 -17.13 -46.26
CA LEU A 10 29.90 -16.20 -45.21
C LEU A 10 29.43 -14.76 -45.44
N GLY A 11 28.97 -14.11 -44.37
CA GLY A 11 28.74 -12.68 -44.28
C GLY A 11 28.78 -12.22 -42.83
N LEU A 12 29.99 -12.15 -42.26
CA LEU A 12 30.25 -11.59 -40.94
C LEU A 12 30.16 -10.06 -41.03
N VAL A 13 29.13 -9.46 -40.45
CA VAL A 13 29.12 -8.03 -40.13
C VAL A 13 28.73 -7.87 -38.66
N VAL A 14 29.75 -7.50 -37.88
CA VAL A 14 29.64 -7.02 -36.51
C VAL A 14 28.90 -5.68 -36.54
N GLY A 15 27.80 -5.59 -35.82
CA GLY A 15 27.03 -4.36 -35.60
C GLY A 15 26.66 -4.22 -34.13
N LEU A 16 27.66 -3.98 -33.29
CA LEU A 16 27.50 -3.59 -31.88
C LEU A 16 26.94 -2.16 -31.84
N ALA A 17 25.62 -2.02 -31.69
CA ALA A 17 25.02 -0.75 -31.35
C ALA A 17 25.19 -0.51 -29.83
N ALA A 18 26.34 0.04 -29.46
CA ALA A 18 26.55 0.67 -28.17
C ALA A 18 25.76 1.98 -28.13
N VAL A 19 24.70 2.04 -27.32
CA VAL A 19 24.11 3.30 -26.86
C VAL A 19 24.29 3.34 -25.35
N GLY A 20 25.11 4.29 -24.91
CA GLY A 20 25.80 4.26 -23.63
C GLY A 20 24.93 4.53 -22.42
N ILE A 21 25.21 3.79 -21.35
CA ILE A 21 24.95 4.22 -19.98
C ILE A 21 26.22 4.96 -19.52
N PRO A 22 26.18 6.27 -19.27
CA PRO A 22 27.33 6.96 -18.69
C PRO A 22 27.51 6.49 -17.26
N VAL A 23 28.60 5.75 -17.02
CA VAL A 23 29.17 5.56 -15.68
C VAL A 23 29.78 6.89 -15.27
N LEU A 24 29.06 7.69 -14.49
CA LEU A 24 29.63 8.82 -13.77
C LEU A 24 29.83 8.41 -12.31
N LEU A 25 31.04 7.92 -12.04
CA LEU A 25 31.71 8.10 -10.77
C LEU A 25 32.15 9.56 -10.70
N SER A 26 31.52 10.37 -9.84
CA SER A 26 32.07 11.65 -9.36
C SER A 26 31.46 11.96 -8.00
N ASN A 27 32.36 12.26 -7.06
CA ASN A 27 32.06 12.79 -5.73
C ASN A 27 31.39 14.16 -5.81
N ASP A 28 30.54 14.40 -4.82
CA ASP A 28 30.12 15.66 -4.19
C ASP A 28 29.50 16.82 -5.00
N ASP A 29 28.55 17.44 -4.29
CA ASP A 29 27.85 18.71 -4.51
C ASP A 29 26.79 18.78 -5.63
N GLY A 30 25.51 18.65 -5.24
CA GLY A 30 24.42 19.36 -5.92
C GLY A 30 23.12 18.58 -6.18
N ASN A 31 22.16 18.74 -5.27
CA ASN A 31 20.72 18.93 -5.53
C ASN A 31 20.13 18.36 -6.86
N GLY A 32 19.57 17.15 -6.80
CA GLY A 32 18.69 16.59 -7.83
C GLY A 32 17.82 15.46 -7.27
N GLY A 33 16.52 15.71 -7.10
CA GLY A 33 15.55 14.83 -6.44
C GLY A 33 15.18 13.56 -7.19
N GLY A 34 16.12 12.61 -7.28
CA GLY A 34 15.85 11.25 -7.70
C GLY A 34 15.14 10.47 -6.60
N PHE A 35 14.04 9.79 -6.95
CA PHE A 35 13.42 8.76 -6.12
C PHE A 35 14.45 7.64 -5.92
N GLY A 36 15.21 7.74 -4.82
CA GLY A 36 16.35 6.89 -4.55
C GLY A 36 15.98 5.42 -4.53
N SER A 37 16.63 4.66 -5.41
CA SER A 37 16.89 3.23 -5.18
C SER A 37 17.70 3.13 -3.89
N GLY A 38 17.02 2.81 -2.79
CA GLY A 38 17.60 2.91 -1.46
C GLY A 38 16.63 2.43 -0.38
N GLY A 39 16.47 1.11 -0.31
CA GLY A 39 15.75 0.43 0.77
C GLY A 39 16.13 -1.03 0.72
N GLY A 40 16.93 -1.49 1.69
CA GLY A 40 17.52 -2.82 1.71
C GLY A 40 16.51 -3.93 1.44
N GLY A 41 16.92 -4.91 0.62
CA GLY A 41 16.20 -6.15 0.34
C GLY A 41 16.11 -7.08 1.55
N GLY A 42 15.77 -6.54 2.72
CA GLY A 42 15.38 -7.31 3.88
C GLY A 42 14.00 -7.93 3.63
N GLU A 43 13.82 -9.15 4.11
CA GLU A 43 12.52 -9.83 4.07
C GLU A 43 11.46 -8.96 4.76
N LEU A 44 10.26 -8.90 4.15
CA LEU A 44 9.12 -8.19 4.70
C LEU A 44 7.97 -9.17 4.90
N SER A 45 7.76 -9.57 6.15
CA SER A 45 6.67 -10.46 6.55
C SER A 45 5.60 -9.69 7.32
N ALA A 46 4.33 -9.89 6.99
CA ALA A 46 3.24 -9.29 7.76
C ALA A 46 3.24 -9.81 9.21
N PRO A 47 2.87 -8.97 10.19
CA PRO A 47 2.70 -9.39 11.58
C PRO A 47 1.77 -10.61 11.75
N ALA A 48 2.05 -11.47 12.72
CA ALA A 48 1.13 -12.57 13.04
C ALA A 48 -0.22 -12.05 13.58
N LYS A 49 -0.19 -10.90 14.26
CA LYS A 49 -1.38 -10.17 14.74
C LYS A 49 -1.14 -8.67 14.60
N LEU A 50 -2.20 -7.93 14.43
CA LEU A 50 -2.16 -6.48 14.44
C LEU A 50 -3.09 -5.99 15.56
N ASP A 51 -2.50 -5.74 16.72
CA ASP A 51 -3.24 -5.47 17.96
C ASP A 51 -4.20 -6.64 18.31
N GLY A 52 -5.48 -6.38 18.53
CA GLY A 52 -6.50 -7.41 18.74
C GLY A 52 -6.91 -8.19 17.48
N LEU A 53 -6.41 -7.79 16.30
CA LEU A 53 -6.85 -8.36 15.02
C LEU A 53 -5.98 -9.55 14.59
N ARG A 54 -6.63 -10.56 14.01
CA ARG A 54 -6.00 -11.77 13.46
C ARG A 54 -6.12 -11.81 11.94
N PRO A 55 -5.24 -12.53 11.24
CA PRO A 55 -5.34 -12.68 9.79
C PRO A 55 -6.72 -13.19 9.37
N LEU A 56 -7.37 -12.51 8.43
CA LEU A 56 -8.74 -12.83 8.01
C LEU A 56 -8.85 -14.26 7.46
N ALA A 57 -7.85 -14.70 6.69
CA ALA A 57 -7.79 -16.08 6.20
C ALA A 57 -7.78 -17.13 7.33
N GLU A 58 -7.18 -16.82 8.48
CA GLU A 58 -7.17 -17.74 9.63
C GLU A 58 -8.52 -17.79 10.33
N ILE A 59 -9.18 -16.64 10.50
CA ILE A 59 -10.55 -16.56 11.03
C ILE A 59 -11.50 -17.34 10.13
N GLN A 60 -11.43 -17.07 8.81
CA GLN A 60 -12.28 -17.72 7.82
C GLN A 60 -12.10 -19.24 7.80
N ARG A 61 -10.86 -19.73 7.96
CA ARG A 61 -10.56 -21.16 8.01
C ARG A 61 -11.22 -21.83 9.23
N GLY A 62 -11.35 -21.12 10.35
CA GLY A 62 -11.95 -21.60 11.59
C GLY A 62 -13.48 -21.46 11.67
N ALA A 63 -14.13 -20.81 10.70
CA ALA A 63 -15.54 -20.42 10.77
C ALA A 63 -16.56 -21.58 10.77
N GLY A 64 -16.14 -22.82 10.53
CA GLY A 64 -17.02 -24.00 10.58
C GLY A 64 -18.11 -24.05 9.49
N ILE A 65 -18.11 -23.12 8.53
CA ILE A 65 -19.09 -23.04 7.44
C ILE A 65 -18.65 -23.84 6.20
N PRO A 66 -19.61 -24.24 5.33
CA PRO A 66 -19.27 -24.81 4.02
C PRO A 66 -18.32 -23.89 3.27
N LYS A 67 -17.29 -24.47 2.62
CA LYS A 67 -16.25 -23.74 1.87
C LYS A 67 -15.34 -22.81 2.69
N ALA A 68 -15.36 -22.85 4.03
CA ALA A 68 -14.46 -22.07 4.89
C ALA A 68 -12.98 -22.14 4.45
N LYS A 69 -12.48 -23.35 4.17
CA LYS A 69 -11.12 -23.57 3.68
C LYS A 69 -10.87 -22.96 2.30
N GLU A 70 -11.79 -23.15 1.36
CA GLU A 70 -11.70 -22.60 0.00
C GLU A 70 -11.67 -21.05 0.03
N MET A 71 -12.51 -20.45 0.88
CA MET A 71 -12.53 -18.99 1.08
C MET A 71 -11.23 -18.49 1.71
N ALA A 72 -10.74 -19.16 2.75
CA ALA A 72 -9.45 -18.82 3.38
C ALA A 72 -8.28 -18.90 2.38
N ASP A 73 -8.25 -19.95 1.56
CA ASP A 73 -7.23 -20.13 0.53
C ASP A 73 -7.37 -19.09 -0.59
N GLY A 74 -8.61 -18.67 -0.91
CA GLY A 74 -8.92 -17.55 -1.78
C GLY A 74 -8.34 -16.23 -1.28
N ILE A 75 -8.61 -15.87 -0.02
CA ILE A 75 -8.07 -14.67 0.64
C ILE A 75 -6.54 -14.69 0.59
N ALA A 76 -5.91 -15.80 1.03
CA ALA A 76 -4.45 -15.91 1.03
C ALA A 76 -3.84 -15.79 -0.38
N LYS A 77 -4.53 -16.27 -1.41
CA LYS A 77 -4.12 -16.13 -2.81
C LYS A 77 -4.24 -14.68 -3.30
N GLU A 78 -5.30 -13.98 -2.93
CA GLU A 78 -5.52 -12.57 -3.27
C GLU A 78 -4.48 -11.66 -2.60
N GLU A 79 -4.21 -11.89 -1.32
CA GLU A 79 -3.16 -11.20 -0.56
C GLU A 79 -1.79 -11.38 -1.20
N ARG A 80 -1.41 -12.62 -1.53
CA ARG A 80 -0.13 -12.92 -2.19
C ARG A 80 -0.01 -12.20 -3.53
N LYS A 81 -1.02 -12.31 -4.41
CA LYS A 81 -1.03 -11.64 -5.72
C LYS A 81 -0.99 -10.12 -5.59
N SER A 82 -1.62 -9.57 -4.55
CA SER A 82 -1.59 -8.13 -4.27
C SER A 82 -0.20 -7.68 -3.82
N GLY A 83 0.48 -8.48 -2.98
CA GLY A 83 1.88 -8.25 -2.61
C GLY A 83 2.84 -8.32 -3.80
N GLU A 84 2.67 -9.30 -4.69
CA GLU A 84 3.45 -9.41 -5.94
C GLU A 84 3.30 -8.16 -6.82
N ARG A 85 2.06 -7.70 -7.03
CA ARG A 85 1.77 -6.47 -7.80
C ARG A 85 2.32 -5.21 -7.13
N LEU A 86 2.26 -5.14 -5.80
CA LEU A 86 2.82 -4.03 -5.05
C LEU A 86 4.35 -4.00 -5.19
N SER A 87 5.00 -5.16 -5.04
CA SER A 87 6.44 -5.30 -5.27
C SER A 87 6.83 -4.82 -6.67
N GLU A 88 6.11 -5.27 -7.71
CA GLU A 88 6.32 -4.83 -9.09
C GLU A 88 6.20 -3.30 -9.24
N ALA A 89 5.16 -2.70 -8.67
CA ALA A 89 4.94 -1.25 -8.71
C ALA A 89 6.05 -0.44 -8.01
N TYR A 90 6.79 -1.06 -7.09
CA TYR A 90 7.94 -0.47 -6.40
C TYR A 90 9.28 -1.05 -6.88
N GLY A 91 9.35 -1.52 -8.14
CA GLY A 91 10.60 -1.94 -8.76
C GLY A 91 11.21 -3.22 -8.18
N GLY A 92 10.38 -4.11 -7.65
CA GLY A 92 10.80 -5.38 -7.03
C GLY A 92 11.10 -5.27 -5.53
N ALA A 93 10.78 -4.15 -4.87
CA ALA A 93 10.95 -4.00 -3.44
C ALA A 93 10.11 -5.00 -2.65
N ALA A 94 10.65 -5.52 -1.54
CA ALA A 94 9.93 -6.46 -0.67
C ALA A 94 8.62 -5.83 -0.20
N ALA A 95 7.51 -6.52 -0.46
CA ALA A 95 6.16 -6.00 -0.27
C ALA A 95 5.24 -7.07 0.32
N VAL A 96 4.32 -6.65 1.18
CA VAL A 96 3.33 -7.53 1.78
C VAL A 96 1.96 -6.85 1.84
N VAL A 97 0.93 -7.64 1.54
CA VAL A 97 -0.47 -7.28 1.72
C VAL A 97 -1.11 -8.35 2.60
N ARG A 98 -1.86 -7.93 3.62
CA ARG A 98 -2.53 -8.85 4.55
C ARG A 98 -3.81 -8.24 5.09
N GLN A 99 -4.90 -9.00 5.09
CA GLN A 99 -6.15 -8.63 5.73
C GLN A 99 -6.18 -9.14 7.16
N TYR A 100 -6.64 -8.29 8.07
CA TYR A 100 -6.87 -8.64 9.47
C TYR A 100 -8.30 -8.33 9.85
N ALA A 101 -8.85 -9.10 10.78
CA ALA A 101 -10.13 -8.81 11.39
C ALA A 101 -10.18 -9.18 12.88
N ASP A 102 -11.17 -8.65 13.58
CA ASP A 102 -11.60 -9.17 14.89
C ASP A 102 -12.35 -10.50 14.73
N ASP A 103 -12.58 -11.19 15.85
CA ASP A 103 -13.13 -12.55 15.85
C ASP A 103 -14.56 -12.65 15.31
N ASP A 104 -15.32 -11.57 15.38
CA ASP A 104 -16.69 -11.41 14.86
C ASP A 104 -16.74 -10.74 13.48
N VAL A 105 -15.57 -10.40 12.90
CA VAL A 105 -15.39 -9.81 11.57
C VAL A 105 -16.16 -8.47 11.41
N GLN A 106 -16.46 -7.79 12.52
CA GLN A 106 -17.07 -6.45 12.50
C GLN A 106 -16.06 -5.39 12.07
N THR A 107 -14.80 -5.64 12.36
CA THR A 107 -13.69 -4.77 12.07
C THR A 107 -12.73 -5.49 11.15
N THR A 108 -12.66 -5.06 9.89
CA THR A 108 -11.67 -5.57 8.93
C THR A 108 -10.73 -4.46 8.50
N VAL A 109 -9.45 -4.76 8.34
CA VAL A 109 -8.46 -3.83 7.78
C VAL A 109 -7.54 -4.55 6.81
N THR A 110 -7.04 -3.82 5.82
CA THR A 110 -5.95 -4.28 4.95
C THR A 110 -4.66 -3.56 5.34
N LEU A 111 -3.65 -4.32 5.72
CA LEU A 111 -2.26 -3.90 5.81
C LEU A 111 -1.62 -3.97 4.43
N ILE A 112 -0.95 -2.89 4.06
CA ILE A 112 -0.15 -2.76 2.84
C ILE A 112 1.20 -2.21 3.27
N ALA A 113 2.29 -2.93 3.04
CA ALA A 113 3.63 -2.47 3.38
C ALA A 113 4.64 -2.81 2.29
N VAL A 114 5.63 -1.93 2.10
CA VAL A 114 6.70 -2.09 1.12
C VAL A 114 8.00 -1.46 1.62
N ARG A 115 9.15 -2.14 1.40
CA ARG A 115 10.50 -1.62 1.66
C ARG A 115 10.91 -0.58 0.61
N SER A 116 10.13 0.49 0.55
CA SER A 116 10.43 1.69 -0.23
C SER A 116 9.76 2.89 0.40
N ARG A 117 10.27 4.09 0.08
CA ARG A 117 9.56 5.34 0.33
C ARG A 117 8.41 5.51 -0.66
N SER A 118 7.37 6.18 -0.22
CA SER A 118 6.24 6.62 -1.04
C SER A 118 5.99 8.10 -0.79
N PRO A 119 5.45 8.86 -1.75
CA PRO A 119 4.93 10.19 -1.45
C PRO A 119 3.93 10.14 -0.29
N LYS A 120 3.88 11.21 0.49
CA LYS A 120 2.79 11.39 1.47
C LYS A 120 1.44 11.42 0.74
N PRO A 121 0.35 10.94 1.36
CA PRO A 121 -0.98 11.03 0.76
C PRO A 121 -1.33 12.49 0.42
N TYR A 122 -2.06 12.66 -0.68
CA TYR A 122 -2.51 13.96 -1.18
C TYR A 122 -4.04 13.96 -1.27
N VAL A 123 -4.64 15.07 -0.86
CA VAL A 123 -6.05 15.40 -1.14
C VAL A 123 -6.09 16.75 -1.85
N PRO A 124 -6.96 16.93 -2.86
CA PRO A 124 -7.18 18.24 -3.48
C PRO A 124 -7.62 19.28 -2.44
N TYR A 125 -7.26 20.53 -2.67
CA TYR A 125 -7.82 21.63 -1.87
C TYR A 125 -9.27 21.87 -2.25
N GLU A 126 -10.16 21.83 -1.27
CA GLU A 126 -11.58 22.14 -1.42
C GLU A 126 -11.96 23.29 -0.50
N ASP A 127 -12.41 24.39 -1.08
CA ASP A 127 -12.91 25.55 -0.34
C ASP A 127 -14.29 25.25 0.26
N ARG A 128 -14.30 24.89 1.54
CA ARG A 128 -15.51 24.55 2.29
C ARG A 128 -16.51 25.71 2.38
N GLU A 129 -16.05 26.97 2.40
CA GLU A 129 -16.93 28.14 2.54
C GLU A 129 -17.67 28.38 1.23
N ARG A 130 -16.96 28.31 0.11
CA ARG A 130 -17.60 28.33 -1.23
C ARG A 130 -18.60 27.19 -1.42
N LEU A 131 -18.35 26.04 -0.79
CA LEU A 131 -19.22 24.87 -0.84
C LEU A 131 -20.34 24.87 0.21
N ALA A 132 -20.38 25.85 1.12
CA ALA A 132 -21.30 25.91 2.26
C ALA A 132 -21.27 24.62 3.12
N LEU A 133 -20.08 24.08 3.37
CA LEU A 133 -19.85 22.87 4.15
C LEU A 133 -19.13 23.17 5.47
N ALA A 134 -19.45 22.40 6.51
CA ALA A 134 -18.76 22.46 7.80
C ALA A 134 -17.27 22.06 7.69
N VAL A 135 -16.98 21.04 6.88
CA VAL A 135 -15.65 20.47 6.60
C VAL A 135 -15.54 20.13 5.11
N PRO A 136 -14.34 20.10 4.52
CA PRO A 136 -14.17 19.66 3.14
C PRO A 136 -14.52 18.16 2.97
N PRO A 137 -15.07 17.76 1.81
CA PRO A 137 -15.32 16.35 1.49
C PRO A 137 -14.08 15.47 1.61
N ASP A 138 -12.96 15.85 1.02
CA ASP A 138 -11.68 15.16 1.19
C ASP A 138 -10.78 15.92 2.18
N GLU A 139 -10.30 15.22 3.22
CA GLU A 139 -9.48 15.83 4.27
C GLU A 139 -8.22 15.00 4.51
N LEU A 140 -7.08 15.67 4.61
CA LEU A 140 -5.83 15.07 5.07
C LEU A 140 -5.60 15.45 6.54
N LYS A 141 -5.71 14.48 7.44
CA LYS A 141 -5.48 14.65 8.88
C LYS A 141 -4.18 13.96 9.29
N VAL A 142 -3.38 14.62 10.12
CA VAL A 142 -2.06 14.12 10.56
C VAL A 142 -2.09 13.75 12.04
N PHE A 143 -1.54 12.58 12.36
CA PHE A 143 -1.40 12.04 13.72
C PHE A 143 0.04 11.60 13.94
N GLY A 144 0.87 12.46 14.55
CA GLY A 144 2.31 12.21 14.62
C GLY A 144 2.93 12.09 13.23
N ASP A 145 3.54 10.95 12.92
CA ASP A 145 4.14 10.66 11.61
C ASP A 145 3.16 10.02 10.62
N VAL A 146 1.92 9.74 11.04
CA VAL A 146 0.89 9.13 10.19
C VAL A 146 0.02 10.20 9.53
N SER A 147 -0.18 10.07 8.23
CA SER A 147 -1.12 10.89 7.46
C SER A 147 -2.33 10.04 7.06
N CYS A 148 -3.53 10.51 7.39
CA CYS A 148 -4.81 9.85 7.09
C CYS A 148 -5.61 10.66 6.09
N VAL A 149 -6.07 10.00 5.03
CA VAL A 149 -7.04 10.54 4.08
C VAL A 149 -8.42 10.15 4.54
N LEU A 150 -9.26 11.15 4.75
CA LEU A 150 -10.64 11.03 5.19
C LEU A 150 -11.57 11.50 4.09
N TYR A 151 -12.68 10.80 3.95
CA TYR A 151 -13.85 11.22 3.21
C TYR A 151 -14.95 11.60 4.21
N ASN A 152 -15.37 12.85 4.18
CA ASN A 152 -16.43 13.41 5.00
C ASN A 152 -17.72 13.48 4.19
N GLN A 153 -18.80 12.87 4.67
CA GLN A 153 -20.11 13.07 4.08
C GLN A 153 -20.52 14.54 4.21
N PRO A 154 -21.13 15.14 3.15
CA PRO A 154 -21.50 16.55 3.16
C PRO A 154 -22.30 16.94 4.40
N THR A 155 -21.75 17.85 5.20
CA THR A 155 -22.42 18.44 6.36
C THR A 155 -22.54 19.93 6.11
N PRO A 156 -23.76 20.51 6.11
CA PRO A 156 -23.96 21.94 5.88
C PRO A 156 -23.18 22.80 6.87
N GLU A 157 -22.74 23.97 6.42
CA GLU A 157 -22.14 24.99 7.27
C GLU A 157 -23.04 25.31 8.49
N GLY A 158 -22.42 25.57 9.64
CA GLY A 158 -23.11 25.80 10.91
C GLY A 158 -23.61 24.52 11.60
N SER A 159 -23.54 23.36 10.94
CA SER A 159 -23.81 22.05 11.55
C SER A 159 -22.52 21.34 11.94
N LYS A 160 -22.62 20.36 12.86
CA LYS A 160 -21.49 19.54 13.29
C LYS A 160 -21.52 18.18 12.58
N PRO A 161 -20.45 17.77 11.87
CA PRO A 161 -20.33 16.42 11.35
C PRO A 161 -20.52 15.38 12.46
N THR A 162 -21.25 14.31 12.17
CA THR A 162 -21.39 13.18 13.09
C THR A 162 -20.15 12.29 12.98
N ALA A 163 -19.87 11.49 14.01
CA ALA A 163 -18.78 10.51 13.91
C ALA A 163 -18.98 9.56 12.73
N GLU A 164 -20.22 9.19 12.43
CA GLU A 164 -20.55 8.30 11.31
C GLU A 164 -20.36 8.91 9.92
N SER A 165 -20.32 10.24 9.84
CA SER A 165 -20.12 10.97 8.58
C SER A 165 -18.66 11.03 8.14
N VAL A 166 -17.71 10.61 8.99
CA VAL A 166 -16.28 10.62 8.69
C VAL A 166 -15.84 9.21 8.33
N HIS A 167 -15.18 9.02 7.19
CA HIS A 167 -14.70 7.73 6.74
C HIS A 167 -13.22 7.80 6.37
N VAL A 168 -12.38 7.04 7.06
CA VAL A 168 -10.96 6.87 6.74
C VAL A 168 -10.84 6.04 5.47
N THR A 169 -10.31 6.65 4.41
CA THR A 169 -9.95 5.92 3.19
C THR A 169 -8.66 5.12 3.39
N LEU A 170 -7.66 5.77 3.99
CA LEU A 170 -6.38 5.15 4.36
C LEU A 170 -5.66 5.99 5.40
N CYS A 171 -4.79 5.35 6.17
CA CYS A 171 -3.72 6.02 6.90
C CYS A 171 -2.37 5.45 6.45
N GLN A 172 -1.37 6.30 6.30
CA GLN A 172 -0.04 5.95 5.81
C GLN A 172 1.05 6.59 6.65
N ARG A 173 2.11 5.82 6.94
CA ARG A 173 3.41 6.33 7.38
C ARG A 173 4.45 5.92 6.35
N THR A 174 5.39 6.82 6.07
CA THR A 174 6.50 6.59 5.16
C THR A 174 7.75 7.29 5.69
N GLY A 175 8.89 6.61 5.63
CA GLY A 175 10.16 7.05 6.24
C GLY A 175 11.20 5.94 6.12
N ASP A 176 12.49 6.22 6.27
CA ASP A 176 13.55 5.19 6.44
C ASP A 176 13.54 4.00 5.45
N GLY A 177 13.04 4.20 4.23
CA GLY A 177 12.95 3.15 3.22
C GLY A 177 11.81 2.14 3.45
N LEU A 178 10.81 2.48 4.26
CA LEU A 178 9.60 1.71 4.51
C LEU A 178 8.36 2.59 4.32
N THR A 179 7.31 2.00 3.75
CA THR A 179 5.97 2.58 3.75
C THR A 179 5.01 1.56 4.30
N VAL A 180 4.17 1.99 5.25
CA VAL A 180 3.12 1.20 5.87
C VAL A 180 1.81 1.95 5.72
N GLN A 181 0.80 1.25 5.24
CA GLN A 181 -0.54 1.77 5.04
C GLN A 181 -1.57 0.79 5.63
N ILE A 182 -2.56 1.34 6.32
CA ILE A 182 -3.76 0.62 6.74
C ILE A 182 -4.96 1.21 6.00
N ARG A 183 -5.78 0.34 5.41
CA ARG A 183 -7.09 0.68 4.85
C ARG A 183 -8.17 -0.05 5.65
N PRO A 184 -9.04 0.64 6.39
CA PRO A 184 -10.19 -0.02 6.99
C PRO A 184 -11.15 -0.49 5.91
N VAL A 185 -11.78 -1.64 6.15
CA VAL A 185 -12.77 -2.26 5.29
C VAL A 185 -14.03 -2.48 6.13
N GLY A 186 -15.18 -2.00 5.64
CA GLY A 186 -16.42 -2.02 6.41
C GLY A 186 -16.49 -0.90 7.46
N SER A 187 -17.45 -0.97 8.38
CA SER A 187 -17.81 0.15 9.26
C SER A 187 -17.10 0.16 10.63
N GLY A 188 -16.56 -0.97 11.10
CA GLY A 188 -16.10 -1.10 12.50
C GLY A 188 -15.05 -0.07 12.95
N MET A 189 -14.06 0.23 12.10
CA MET A 189 -13.03 1.24 12.37
C MET A 189 -12.94 2.36 11.34
N ALA A 190 -13.73 2.32 10.28
CA ALA A 190 -13.67 3.33 9.22
C ALA A 190 -13.90 4.75 9.75
N ASN A 191 -14.65 4.92 10.84
CA ASN A 191 -15.01 6.23 11.35
C ASN A 191 -14.11 6.72 12.50
N GLN A 192 -12.96 6.08 12.70
CA GLN A 192 -12.10 6.26 13.86
C GLN A 192 -10.65 6.53 13.44
N PRO A 193 -10.34 7.72 12.88
CA PRO A 193 -9.03 8.02 12.29
C PRO A 193 -7.87 7.88 13.28
N GLU A 194 -8.06 8.28 14.55
CA GLU A 194 -7.04 8.11 15.59
C GLU A 194 -6.69 6.63 15.81
N LYS A 195 -7.68 5.73 15.78
CA LYS A 195 -7.44 4.28 15.94
C LYS A 195 -6.75 3.67 14.74
N VAL A 196 -7.14 4.06 13.53
CA VAL A 196 -6.48 3.57 12.31
C VAL A 196 -5.03 4.06 12.25
N ALA A 197 -4.77 5.31 12.66
CA ALA A 197 -3.40 5.83 12.77
C ALA A 197 -2.56 5.04 13.78
N ALA A 198 -3.12 4.70 14.94
CA ALA A 198 -2.44 3.87 15.93
C ALA A 198 -2.09 2.46 15.39
N LEU A 199 -2.94 1.88 14.53
CA LEU A 199 -2.63 0.61 13.86
C LEU A 199 -1.50 0.73 12.83
N VAL A 200 -1.42 1.86 12.11
CA VAL A 200 -0.27 2.14 11.23
C VAL A 200 1.02 2.20 12.06
N GLU A 201 1.03 2.93 13.18
CA GLU A 201 2.18 3.00 14.09
C GLU A 201 2.56 1.61 14.65
N LYS A 202 1.54 0.81 15.03
CA LYS A 202 1.76 -0.55 15.53
C LYS A 202 2.36 -1.46 14.47
N ALA A 203 1.86 -1.40 13.23
CA ALA A 203 2.41 -2.15 12.11
C ALA A 203 3.82 -1.68 11.76
N TRP A 204 4.04 -0.36 11.74
CA TRP A 204 5.36 0.24 11.54
C TRP A 204 6.38 -0.31 12.52
N SER A 205 6.10 -0.26 13.83
CA SER A 205 7.03 -0.74 14.87
C SER A 205 7.41 -2.23 14.76
N GLN A 206 6.58 -3.05 14.11
CA GLN A 206 6.84 -4.47 13.92
C GLN A 206 7.56 -4.78 12.60
N LEU A 207 7.50 -3.85 11.65
CA LEU A 207 8.06 -4.00 10.31
C LEU A 207 9.35 -3.20 10.12
N SER A 208 9.58 -2.15 10.92
CA SER A 208 10.76 -1.29 10.84
C SER A 208 12.03 -2.05 11.14
#